data_AF-A0A7C7RN20-F1
#
_entry.id   AF-A0A7C7RN20-F1
#
_cell.length_a   1.000
_cell.length_b   1.000
_cell.length_c   1.000
_cell.angle_alpha   90.00
_cell.angle_beta   90.00
_cell.angle_gamma   90.00
#
_symmetry.space_group_name_H-M   'P 1'
#
loop_
_entity.id
_entity.type
_entity.pdbx_description
1 polymer ?
#
loop_
_entity_poly.entity_id
_entity_poly.type
_entity_poly.pdbx_seq_one_letter_code
_entity_poly.pdbx_strand_id
1 'polypeptide(L)'
;MVFSAETEQRVRIRALSVSQDHLRKVVEIARKTTQLVDGFVNDNKDSVRKLYDEIQSLGDEIDEAKRRVARELVEIGAILINREDYLRFTDLTSEVADFCKGVAFRLMEIMERDWDVPPDIKNGLSELTDAVFETVLRLRETLLTLNYGSPKILEKAKNVELAERNVDDLYRGLEVKILNSEMR
;
A
#
# COMPACT_ATOMS: atom_id res chain seq x y z
N MET A 1 1.23 -37.90 4.28
CA MET A 1 0.25 -37.72 5.36
C MET A 1 -0.93 -36.97 4.75
N VAL A 2 -2.16 -37.48 4.86
CA VAL A 2 -3.37 -36.82 4.30
C VAL A 2 -4.07 -36.10 5.45
N PHE A 3 -4.18 -34.78 5.38
CA PHE A 3 -4.88 -33.98 6.40
C PHE A 3 -6.38 -33.95 6.12
N SER A 4 -7.21 -33.68 7.14
CA SER A 4 -8.65 -33.54 6.92
C SER A 4 -8.96 -32.24 6.19
N ALA A 5 -9.95 -32.24 5.29
CA ALA A 5 -10.38 -31.05 4.57
C ALA A 5 -10.77 -29.89 5.51
N GLU A 6 -11.33 -30.20 6.67
CA GLU A 6 -11.65 -29.22 7.71
C GLU A 6 -10.39 -28.57 8.32
N THR A 7 -9.33 -29.34 8.53
CA THR A 7 -8.05 -28.83 9.03
C THR A 7 -7.39 -27.90 8.00
N GLU A 8 -7.39 -28.29 6.72
CA GLU A 8 -6.87 -27.49 5.62
C GLU A 8 -7.63 -26.16 5.46
N GLN A 9 -8.97 -26.20 5.54
CA GLN A 9 -9.79 -25.01 5.47
C GLN A 9 -9.53 -24.06 6.66
N ARG A 10 -9.41 -24.59 7.87
CA ARG A 10 -9.15 -23.79 9.08
C ARG A 10 -7.80 -23.08 9.00
N VAL A 11 -6.74 -23.76 8.56
CA VAL A 11 -5.42 -23.11 8.43
C VAL A 11 -5.39 -22.06 7.32
N ARG A 12 -6.14 -22.28 6.23
CA ARG A 12 -6.30 -21.29 5.16
C ARG A 12 -6.97 -20.00 5.66
N ILE A 13 -8.05 -20.12 6.43
CA ILE A 13 -8.74 -18.96 7.03
C ILE A 13 -7.80 -18.21 7.97
N ARG A 14 -7.04 -18.93 8.81
CA ARG A 14 -6.05 -18.33 9.71
C ARG A 14 -4.99 -17.54 8.93
N ALA A 15 -4.42 -18.12 7.88
CA ALA A 15 -3.44 -17.47 7.02
C ALA A 15 -4.01 -16.22 6.32
N LEU A 16 -5.22 -16.30 5.78
CA LEU A 16 -5.88 -15.15 5.15
C LEU A 16 -6.17 -14.03 6.16
N SER A 17 -6.61 -14.38 7.37
CA SER A 17 -6.91 -13.39 8.42
C SER A 17 -5.68 -12.57 8.79
N VAL A 18 -4.52 -13.21 8.98
CA VAL A 18 -3.29 -12.50 9.37
C VAL A 18 -2.76 -11.64 8.21
N SER A 19 -2.88 -12.09 6.96
CA SER A 19 -2.56 -11.28 5.78
C SER A 19 -3.51 -10.09 5.60
N GLN A 20 -4.80 -10.23 5.96
CA GLN A 20 -5.77 -9.13 5.92
C GLN A 20 -5.48 -8.06 6.96
N ASP A 21 -5.06 -8.46 8.15
CA ASP A 21 -4.67 -7.51 9.20
C ASP A 21 -3.39 -6.75 8.84
N HIS A 22 -2.43 -7.41 8.20
CA HIS A 22 -1.28 -6.75 7.59
C HIS A 22 -1.70 -5.74 6.51
N LEU A 23 -2.51 -6.17 5.53
CA LEU A 23 -2.96 -5.30 4.44
C LEU A 23 -3.78 -4.10 4.93
N ARG A 24 -4.53 -4.25 6.03
CA ARG A 24 -5.27 -3.15 6.64
C ARG A 24 -4.35 -2.00 7.06
N LYS A 25 -3.17 -2.33 7.60
CA LYS A 25 -2.15 -1.34 7.96
C LYS A 25 -1.50 -0.71 6.71
N VAL A 26 -1.28 -1.49 5.66
CA VAL A 26 -0.82 -0.98 4.35
C VAL A 26 -1.81 0.03 3.77
N VAL A 27 -3.11 -0.23 3.87
CA VAL A 27 -4.15 0.74 3.46
C VAL A 27 -4.11 1.99 4.33
N GLU A 28 -3.85 1.85 5.63
CA GLU A 28 -3.76 2.99 6.54
C GLU A 28 -2.58 3.90 6.24
N ILE A 29 -1.37 3.35 6.01
CA ILE A 29 -0.20 4.16 5.65
C ILE A 29 -0.37 4.83 4.28
N ALA A 30 -1.02 4.17 3.32
CA ALA A 30 -1.36 4.79 2.02
C ALA A 30 -2.32 5.98 2.21
N ARG A 31 -3.36 5.84 3.05
CA ARG A 31 -4.27 6.95 3.40
C ARG A 31 -3.56 8.10 4.13
N LYS A 32 -2.60 7.80 5.00
CA LYS A 32 -1.80 8.85 5.66
C LYS A 32 -0.90 9.57 4.67
N THR A 33 -0.45 8.86 3.64
CA THR A 33 0.36 9.44 2.56
C THR A 33 -0.46 10.40 1.68
N THR A 34 -1.74 10.11 1.39
CA THR A 34 -2.61 11.09 0.70
C THR A 34 -2.80 12.35 1.54
N GLN A 35 -3.08 12.21 2.85
CA GLN A 35 -3.20 13.35 3.78
C GLN A 35 -1.90 14.17 3.87
N LEU A 36 -0.75 13.51 3.79
CA LEU A 36 0.55 14.17 3.79
C LEU A 36 0.73 14.99 2.51
N VAL A 37 0.37 14.43 1.35
CA VAL A 37 0.39 15.14 0.08
C VAL A 37 -0.56 16.33 0.11
N ASP A 38 -1.77 16.20 0.67
CA ASP A 38 -2.68 17.34 0.87
C ASP A 38 -2.02 18.44 1.72
N GLY A 39 -1.35 18.06 2.81
CA GLY A 39 -0.58 19.00 3.63
C GLY A 39 0.51 19.72 2.85
N PHE A 40 1.23 19.00 1.99
CA PHE A 40 2.26 19.53 1.11
C PHE A 40 1.71 20.49 0.05
N VAL A 41 0.60 20.13 -0.60
CA VAL A 41 -0.09 20.96 -1.58
C VAL A 41 -0.52 22.29 -0.98
N ASN A 42 -0.99 22.27 0.27
CA ASN A 42 -1.46 23.43 1.01
C ASN A 42 -0.36 24.18 1.81
N ASP A 43 0.93 23.83 1.60
CA ASP A 43 2.07 24.43 2.29
C ASP A 43 1.98 24.37 3.83
N ASN A 44 1.30 23.37 4.36
CA ASN A 44 1.09 23.19 5.80
C ASN A 44 2.20 22.32 6.43
N LYS A 45 3.33 22.96 6.74
CA LYS A 45 4.54 22.30 7.26
C LYS A 45 4.32 21.53 8.56
N ASP A 46 3.52 22.06 9.47
CA ASP A 46 3.23 21.39 10.75
C ASP A 46 2.40 20.10 10.55
N SER A 47 1.43 20.14 9.64
CA SER A 47 0.67 18.95 9.25
C SER A 47 1.57 17.89 8.61
N VAL A 48 2.45 18.30 7.70
CA VAL A 48 3.38 17.38 7.02
C VAL A 48 4.34 16.74 8.01
N ARG A 49 4.91 17.51 8.94
CA ARG A 49 5.81 16.97 9.98
C ARG A 49 5.11 15.94 10.87
N LYS A 50 3.90 16.25 11.33
CA LYS A 50 3.11 15.31 12.13
C LYS A 50 2.81 14.02 11.36
N LEU A 51 2.37 14.13 10.11
CA LEU A 51 2.03 12.97 9.30
C LEU A 51 3.26 12.15 8.90
N TYR A 52 4.42 12.78 8.74
CA TYR A 52 5.69 12.10 8.55
C TYR A 52 5.99 11.15 9.72
N ASP A 53 5.90 11.64 10.95
CA ASP A 53 6.14 10.81 12.15
C ASP A 53 5.13 9.65 12.25
N GLU A 54 3.85 9.92 11.97
CA GLU A 54 2.80 8.89 11.94
C GLU A 54 3.08 7.82 10.87
N ILE A 55 3.57 8.21 9.68
CA ILE A 55 3.92 7.29 8.59
C ILE A 55 5.12 6.41 8.97
N GLN A 56 6.14 6.96 9.64
CA GLN A 56 7.27 6.15 10.11
C GLN A 56 6.82 5.10 11.13
N SER A 57 6.04 5.51 12.13
CA SER A 57 5.48 4.60 13.14
C SER A 57 4.61 3.50 12.50
N LEU A 58 3.76 3.84 11.54
CA LEU A 58 2.96 2.85 10.81
C LEU A 58 3.82 1.88 10.00
N GLY A 59 4.93 2.35 9.44
CA GLY A 59 5.90 1.50 8.76
C GLY A 59 6.47 0.42 9.68
N ASP A 60 6.86 0.78 10.89
CA ASP A 60 7.36 -0.17 11.89
C ASP A 60 6.27 -1.19 12.29
N GLU A 61 5.02 -0.75 12.46
CA GLU A 61 3.89 -1.63 12.75
C GLU A 61 3.59 -2.62 11.60
N ILE A 62 3.83 -2.21 10.35
CA ILE A 62 3.68 -3.07 9.17
C ILE A 62 4.78 -4.13 9.14
N ASP A 63 6.03 -3.77 9.48
CA ASP A 63 7.13 -4.73 9.60
C ASP A 63 6.84 -5.77 10.70
N GLU A 64 6.29 -5.34 11.83
CA GLU A 64 5.82 -6.27 12.85
C GLU A 64 4.69 -7.17 12.36
N ALA A 65 3.72 -6.62 11.62
CA ALA A 65 2.63 -7.40 11.03
C ALA A 65 3.14 -8.44 10.03
N LYS A 66 4.10 -8.06 9.19
CA LYS A 66 4.80 -8.95 8.27
C LYS A 66 5.47 -10.11 9.02
N ARG A 67 6.20 -9.82 10.12
CA ARG A 67 6.80 -10.86 10.98
C ARG A 67 5.75 -11.75 11.64
N ARG A 68 4.58 -11.21 12.01
CA ARG A 68 3.45 -12.00 12.53
C ARG A 68 2.94 -12.98 11.47
N VAL A 69 2.70 -12.53 10.23
CA VAL A 69 2.30 -13.42 9.12
C VAL A 69 3.31 -14.55 8.93
N ALA A 70 4.61 -14.23 8.89
CA ALA A 70 5.64 -15.25 8.71
C ALA A 70 5.64 -16.31 9.83
N ARG A 71 5.52 -15.90 11.10
CA ARG A 71 5.43 -16.83 12.24
C ARG A 71 4.22 -17.74 12.15
N GLU A 72 3.06 -17.17 11.82
CA GLU A 72 1.80 -17.91 11.67
C GLU A 72 1.88 -18.97 10.57
N LEU A 73 2.51 -18.66 9.43
CA LEU A 73 2.73 -19.61 8.35
C LEU A 73 3.71 -20.73 8.74
N VAL A 74 4.75 -20.41 9.54
CA VAL A 74 5.68 -21.41 10.09
C VAL A 74 4.98 -22.36 11.05
N GLU A 75 4.13 -21.84 11.94
CA GLU A 75 3.34 -22.65 12.88
C GLU A 75 2.37 -23.60 12.17
N ILE A 76 1.72 -23.12 11.09
CA ILE A 76 0.85 -23.95 10.25
C ILE A 76 1.65 -25.06 9.55
N GLY A 77 2.88 -24.75 9.13
CA GLY A 77 3.83 -25.72 8.59
C GLY A 77 3.37 -26.36 7.28
N ALA A 78 3.54 -27.69 7.18
CA ALA A 78 3.30 -28.44 5.95
C ALA A 78 1.81 -28.62 5.60
N ILE A 79 0.88 -28.22 6.47
CA ILE A 79 -0.57 -28.33 6.22
C ILE A 79 -1.00 -27.34 5.12
N LEU A 80 -0.37 -26.16 5.06
CA LEU A 80 -0.66 -25.15 4.04
C LEU A 80 0.36 -25.24 2.90
N ILE A 81 -0.07 -25.90 1.82
CA ILE A 81 0.79 -26.15 0.64
C ILE A 81 1.25 -24.84 -0.01
N ASN A 82 0.38 -23.83 -0.07
CA ASN A 82 0.62 -22.56 -0.76
C ASN A 82 1.15 -21.45 0.17
N ARG A 83 1.87 -21.79 1.24
CA ARG A 83 2.44 -20.81 2.20
C ARG A 83 3.32 -19.74 1.54
N GLU A 84 4.01 -20.10 0.46
CA GLU A 84 4.89 -19.19 -0.28
C GLU A 84 4.12 -18.04 -0.93
N ASP A 85 2.89 -18.29 -1.39
CA ASP A 85 2.05 -17.25 -1.99
C ASP A 85 1.64 -16.19 -0.96
N TYR A 86 1.40 -16.60 0.30
CA TYR A 86 1.12 -15.67 1.39
C TYR A 86 2.34 -14.84 1.77
N LEU A 87 3.52 -15.47 1.86
CA LEU A 87 4.78 -14.75 2.11
C LEU A 87 5.05 -13.73 1.01
N ARG A 88 4.99 -14.15 -0.26
CA ARG A 88 5.21 -13.28 -1.41
C ARG A 88 4.20 -12.13 -1.45
N PHE A 89 2.93 -12.42 -1.18
CA PHE A 89 1.89 -11.39 -1.09
C PHE A 89 2.19 -10.36 0.01
N THR A 90 2.54 -10.83 1.21
CA THR A 90 2.86 -9.96 2.34
C THR A 90 4.15 -9.17 2.11
N ASP A 91 5.15 -9.74 1.44
CA ASP A 91 6.36 -9.05 1.03
C ASP A 91 6.04 -7.89 0.08
N LEU A 92 5.38 -8.17 -1.04
CA LEU A 92 5.04 -7.16 -2.07
C LEU A 92 4.16 -6.04 -1.51
N THR A 93 3.17 -6.39 -0.69
CA THR A 93 2.29 -5.39 -0.08
C THR A 93 3.00 -4.57 1.00
N SER A 94 4.09 -5.06 1.59
CA SER A 94 4.92 -4.26 2.50
C SER A 94 5.77 -3.23 1.75
N GLU A 95 6.19 -3.51 0.51
CA GLU A 95 6.96 -2.54 -0.30
C GLU A 95 6.17 -1.24 -0.53
N VAL A 96 4.83 -1.30 -0.60
CA VAL A 96 3.96 -0.11 -0.64
C VAL A 96 4.22 0.80 0.56
N ALA A 97 4.40 0.23 1.76
CA ALA A 97 4.69 0.98 2.97
C ALA A 97 6.09 1.61 2.92
N ASP A 98 7.08 0.90 2.37
CA ASP A 98 8.43 1.43 2.17
C ASP A 98 8.44 2.63 1.20
N PHE A 99 7.67 2.55 0.11
CA PHE A 99 7.49 3.68 -0.79
C PHE A 99 6.78 4.86 -0.09
N CYS A 100 5.75 4.61 0.73
CA CYS A 100 5.08 5.65 1.51
C CYS A 100 6.04 6.38 2.47
N LYS A 101 6.89 5.64 3.20
CA LYS A 101 7.96 6.24 4.03
C LYS A 101 8.91 7.10 3.20
N GLY A 102 9.30 6.61 2.02
CA GLY A 102 10.16 7.35 1.10
C GLY A 102 9.52 8.63 0.54
N VAL A 103 8.23 8.59 0.19
CA VAL A 103 7.46 9.79 -0.21
C VAL A 103 7.42 10.77 0.95
N ALA A 104 7.10 10.30 2.16
CA ALA A 104 7.01 11.16 3.33
C ALA A 104 8.31 11.91 3.64
N PHE A 105 9.43 11.19 3.59
CA PHE A 105 10.75 11.77 3.74
C PHE A 105 11.03 12.85 2.69
N ARG A 106 10.79 12.57 1.40
CA ARG A 106 11.07 13.52 0.31
C ARG A 106 10.23 14.78 0.42
N LEU A 107 8.93 14.66 0.69
CA LEU A 107 8.06 15.84 0.83
C LEU A 107 8.44 16.69 2.04
N MET A 108 8.82 16.06 3.15
CA MET A 108 9.32 16.79 4.32
C MET A 108 10.60 17.56 3.98
N GLU A 109 11.58 16.93 3.32
CA GLU A 109 12.83 17.59 2.92
C GLU A 109 12.62 18.75 1.94
N ILE A 110 11.71 18.60 0.97
CA ILE A 110 11.33 19.68 0.05
C ILE A 110 10.82 20.90 0.84
N MET A 111 9.95 20.67 1.83
CA MET A 111 9.41 21.74 2.68
C MET A 111 10.41 22.29 3.71
N GLU A 112 11.37 21.49 4.18
CA GLU A 112 12.42 22.00 5.09
C GLU A 112 13.42 22.90 4.37
N ARG A 113 13.62 22.67 3.06
CA ARG A 113 14.56 23.42 2.23
C ARG A 113 13.91 24.58 1.48
N ASP A 114 12.62 24.80 1.69
CA ASP A 114 11.82 25.81 0.99
C ASP A 114 11.98 25.71 -0.54
N TRP A 115 12.04 24.49 -1.07
CA TRP A 115 12.11 24.26 -2.51
C TRP A 115 10.77 24.59 -3.16
N ASP A 116 10.81 25.47 -4.15
CA ASP A 116 9.63 25.88 -4.89
C ASP A 116 9.18 24.76 -5.83
N VAL A 117 7.94 24.30 -5.64
CA VAL A 117 7.32 23.28 -6.49
C VAL A 117 6.09 23.90 -7.15
N PRO A 118 6.08 23.98 -8.50
CA PRO A 118 4.98 24.53 -9.26
C PRO A 118 3.60 23.95 -8.86
N PRO A 119 2.55 24.77 -8.76
CA PRO A 119 1.21 24.33 -8.35
C PRO A 119 0.62 23.20 -9.21
N ASP A 120 0.94 23.18 -10.51
CA ASP A 120 0.49 22.14 -11.43
C ASP A 120 1.13 20.77 -11.16
N ILE A 121 2.38 20.75 -10.67
CA ILE A 121 3.08 19.54 -10.21
C ILE A 121 2.50 19.09 -8.87
N LYS A 122 2.26 20.02 -7.93
CA LYS A 122 1.60 19.73 -6.65
C LYS A 122 0.22 19.08 -6.87
N ASN A 123 -0.60 19.64 -7.75
CA ASN A 123 -1.91 19.08 -8.08
C ASN A 123 -1.80 17.70 -8.74
N GLY A 124 -0.88 17.53 -9.69
CA GLY A 124 -0.65 16.23 -10.32
C GLY A 124 -0.16 15.16 -9.33
N LEU A 125 0.63 15.54 -8.32
CA LEU A 125 1.03 14.65 -7.24
C LEU A 125 -0.16 14.22 -6.38
N SER A 126 -1.08 15.16 -6.08
CA SER A 126 -2.33 14.86 -5.36
C SER A 126 -3.17 13.83 -6.13
N GLU A 127 -3.43 14.09 -7.42
CA GLU A 127 -4.20 13.19 -8.29
C GLU A 127 -3.56 11.79 -8.39
N LEU A 128 -2.23 11.73 -8.56
CA LEU A 128 -1.50 10.48 -8.60
C LEU A 128 -1.60 9.70 -7.29
N THR A 129 -1.46 10.38 -6.15
CA THR A 129 -1.50 9.73 -4.83
C THR A 129 -2.90 9.20 -4.52
N ASP A 130 -3.96 9.92 -4.91
CA ASP A 130 -5.34 9.45 -4.78
C ASP A 130 -5.61 8.21 -5.64
N ALA A 131 -5.12 8.19 -6.88
CA ALA A 131 -5.24 7.03 -7.76
C ALA A 131 -4.48 5.79 -7.23
N VAL A 132 -3.29 6.00 -6.64
CA VAL A 132 -2.54 4.94 -5.97
C VAL A 132 -3.32 4.41 -4.76
N PHE A 133 -3.88 5.30 -3.94
CA PHE A 133 -4.67 4.90 -2.78
C PHE A 133 -5.91 4.08 -3.18
N GLU A 134 -6.63 4.49 -4.23
CA GLU A 134 -7.76 3.73 -4.79
C GLU A 134 -7.33 2.34 -5.27
N THR A 135 -6.14 2.22 -5.87
CA THR A 135 -5.58 0.92 -6.27
C THR A 135 -5.36 0.00 -5.07
N VAL A 136 -4.80 0.53 -3.98
CA VAL A 136 -4.59 -0.21 -2.72
C VAL A 136 -5.93 -0.62 -2.08
N LEU A 137 -6.97 0.23 -2.16
CA LEU A 137 -8.32 -0.12 -1.71
C LEU A 137 -8.91 -1.30 -2.50
N ARG A 138 -8.77 -1.30 -3.83
CA ARG A 138 -9.23 -2.42 -4.68
C ARG A 138 -8.47 -3.71 -4.41
N LEU A 139 -7.18 -3.63 -4.11
CA LEU A 139 -6.39 -4.78 -3.69
C LEU A 139 -6.95 -5.36 -2.37
N ARG A 140 -7.29 -4.50 -1.40
CA ARG A 140 -7.94 -4.91 -0.16
C ARG A 140 -9.28 -5.60 -0.41
N GLU A 141 -10.13 -5.05 -1.28
CA GLU A 141 -11.39 -5.70 -1.64
C GLU A 141 -11.19 -7.08 -2.26
N THR A 142 -10.15 -7.23 -3.09
CA THR A 142 -9.80 -8.51 -3.71
C THR A 142 -9.42 -9.55 -2.65
N LEU A 143 -8.59 -9.18 -1.68
CA LEU A 143 -8.21 -10.06 -0.58
C LEU A 143 -9.39 -10.43 0.32
N LEU A 144 -10.33 -9.49 0.56
CA LEU A 144 -11.56 -9.79 1.31
C LEU A 144 -12.45 -10.77 0.55
N THR A 145 -12.55 -10.62 -0.77
CA THR A 145 -13.36 -11.49 -1.64
C THR A 145 -12.81 -12.93 -1.69
N LEU A 146 -11.49 -13.09 -1.58
CA LEU A 146 -10.82 -14.39 -1.51
C LEU A 146 -11.29 -15.26 -0.33
N ASN A 147 -11.66 -14.66 0.80
CA ASN A 147 -12.18 -15.41 1.97
C ASN A 147 -13.49 -16.14 1.70
N TYR A 148 -14.32 -15.61 0.81
CA TYR A 148 -15.66 -16.15 0.54
C TYR A 148 -15.68 -17.14 -0.63
N GLY A 149 -14.52 -17.45 -1.24
CA GLY A 149 -14.43 -18.38 -2.37
C GLY A 149 -15.28 -17.93 -3.58
N SER A 150 -15.46 -16.63 -3.76
CA SER A 150 -16.40 -16.07 -4.72
C SER A 150 -15.90 -16.22 -6.17
N PRO A 151 -16.76 -16.58 -7.15
CA PRO A 151 -16.39 -16.58 -8.57
C PRO A 151 -16.00 -15.18 -9.09
N LYS A 152 -16.29 -14.11 -8.32
CA LYS A 152 -15.94 -12.73 -8.66
C LYS A 152 -14.50 -12.32 -8.36
N ILE A 153 -13.66 -13.23 -7.84
CA ILE A 153 -12.25 -12.91 -7.53
C ILE A 153 -11.50 -12.40 -8.77
N LEU A 154 -11.72 -13.04 -9.93
CA LEU A 154 -11.07 -12.63 -11.18
C LEU A 154 -11.51 -11.23 -11.64
N GLU A 155 -12.80 -10.90 -11.45
CA GLU A 155 -13.33 -9.57 -11.73
C GLU A 155 -12.70 -8.52 -10.81
N LYS A 156 -12.57 -8.83 -9.52
CA LYS A 156 -11.93 -7.93 -8.54
C LYS A 156 -10.45 -7.72 -8.84
N ALA A 157 -9.71 -8.77 -9.20
CA ALA A 157 -8.33 -8.65 -9.63
C ALA A 157 -8.20 -7.76 -10.88
N LYS A 158 -9.09 -7.91 -11.87
CA LYS A 158 -9.13 -7.03 -13.05
C LYS A 158 -9.40 -5.56 -12.69
N ASN A 159 -10.18 -5.28 -11.65
CA ASN A 159 -10.40 -3.90 -11.20
C ASN A 159 -9.15 -3.26 -10.61
N VAL A 160 -8.24 -4.04 -9.99
CA VAL A 160 -6.92 -3.56 -9.56
C VAL A 160 -6.08 -3.19 -10.77
N GLU A 161 -6.00 -4.08 -11.77
CA GLU A 161 -5.25 -3.84 -13.01
C GLU A 161 -5.74 -2.56 -13.74
N LEU A 162 -7.05 -2.35 -13.81
CA LEU A 162 -7.62 -1.14 -14.41
C LEU A 162 -7.28 0.14 -13.61
N ALA A 163 -7.16 0.04 -12.28
CA ALA A 163 -6.76 1.16 -11.45
C ALA A 163 -5.26 1.47 -11.61
N GLU A 164 -4.41 0.45 -11.70
CA GLU A 164 -2.98 0.61 -11.99
C GLU A 164 -2.74 1.28 -13.34
N ARG A 165 -3.52 0.96 -14.38
CA ARG A 165 -3.41 1.66 -15.67
C ARG A 165 -3.66 3.17 -15.55
N ASN A 166 -4.61 3.57 -14.70
CA ASN A 166 -4.87 4.98 -14.44
C ASN A 166 -3.71 5.66 -13.69
N VAL A 167 -3.12 4.96 -12.70
CA VAL A 167 -1.90 5.42 -12.01
C VAL A 167 -0.75 5.62 -13.01
N ASP A 168 -0.55 4.65 -13.90
CA ASP A 168 0.45 4.67 -14.96
C ASP A 168 0.30 5.89 -15.89
N ASP A 169 -0.92 6.20 -16.31
CA ASP A 169 -1.20 7.33 -17.20
C ASP A 169 -0.97 8.67 -16.48
N LEU A 170 -1.41 8.79 -15.22
CA LEU A 170 -1.16 9.97 -14.39
C LEU A 170 0.34 10.17 -14.13
N TYR A 171 1.07 9.08 -13.85
CA TYR A 171 2.50 9.10 -13.62
C TYR A 171 3.27 9.62 -14.84
N ARG A 172 3.01 9.06 -16.03
CA ARG A 172 3.66 9.51 -17.29
C ARG A 172 3.33 10.96 -17.60
N GLY A 173 2.08 11.38 -17.38
CA GLY A 173 1.67 12.77 -17.56
C GLY A 173 2.40 13.72 -16.62
N LEU A 174 2.53 13.36 -15.35
CA LEU A 174 3.25 14.15 -14.35
C LEU A 174 4.75 14.19 -14.61
N GLU A 175 5.35 13.08 -15.04
CA GLU A 175 6.77 13.02 -15.41
C GLU A 175 7.11 14.04 -16.51
N VAL A 176 6.29 14.11 -17.57
CA VAL A 176 6.48 15.09 -18.65
C VAL A 176 6.32 16.53 -18.15
N LYS A 177 5.39 16.79 -17.21
CA LYS A 177 5.25 18.12 -16.59
C LYS A 177 6.50 18.51 -15.80
N ILE A 178 7.04 17.59 -15.00
CA ILE A 178 8.27 17.81 -14.23
C ILE A 178 9.45 18.10 -15.17
N LEU A 179 9.63 17.31 -16.24
CA LEU A 179 10.72 17.50 -17.20
C LEU A 179 10.65 18.83 -17.96
N ASN A 180 9.45 19.37 -18.17
CA ASN A 180 9.25 20.67 -18.81
C ASN A 180 9.23 21.84 -17.81
N SER A 181 9.34 21.56 -16.51
CA SER A 181 9.31 22.60 -15.49
C SER A 181 10.68 23.26 -15.36
N GLU A 182 10.67 24.54 -14.98
CA GLU A 182 11.89 25.30 -14.67
C GLU A 182 12.39 25.02 -13.23
N MET A 183 11.99 23.90 -12.62
CA MET A 183 12.49 23.46 -11.31
C MET A 183 14.02 23.25 -11.42
N ARG A 184 14.80 24.07 -10.71
CA ARG A 184 16.27 24.02 -10.68
C ARG A 184 16.79 23.37 -9.41
#